data_AF-A0A661PBQ4-F1
#
_entry.id   AF-A0A661PBQ4-F1
#
_cell.length_a   1.000
_cell.length_b   1.000
_cell.length_c   1.000
_cell.angle_alpha   90.00
_cell.angle_beta   90.00
_cell.angle_gamma   90.00
#
_symmetry.space_group_name_H-M   'P 1'
#
loop_
_entity.id
_entity.type
_entity.pdbx_description
1 polymer ?
#
loop_
_entity_poly.entity_id
_entity_poly.type
_entity_poly.pdbx_seq_one_letter_code
_entity_poly.pdbx_strand_id
1 'polypeptide(L)'
;MKIAQTLVAVLVPLSLGGCTVYEDAPLDPGDGPGTTPWNHDENVICATTDECGDGEVCEDSVCQMVRCAEPYTSQPPMGANRYFGTDGELAIISDNTWIDAFEGDGGDYLTSWDLSGEGAQIVDVAGGNLTGQRPHSTAVAIEFSDTIKMHGPGGVTELNIGIWPTAIAAGDVDADGIDELVALSAGGEISLCNVELGQCTGATIQGVQGKDVAVGDVDGDGFEEPIFLLDNGGETELIVWNTDAEQTGQDETVGWQFNFPVGSFGVGDLDGDSVAEVVALEDGGWWGWSDDKLHIFSPASEQFIVSQDVYGHTLDVAVGDRNSDEVDEIAILREDHKFELLKLSTDNTLSNLGSWDITVGDTAQRISMLDWDGDTASGRLVNAEPELIAGKAIPIAALMFPPFPNKVAVGALSASITLGDVESIDETMTDTLSLGVGLGLSFGAETPIFKAKIGGYLNKNFSVTQQITKSYQVGARYWILAQPELHGTAYAPVIMSCGCYHRYQYVTEDPAGTIGGSGQQVDIFVPVGGQTQLWSSKRYNAMAEATGTLPKIEVPIRVGEVSSYPTTLQTLDGAPIPAEDLLFPFTPTYQISDVGFVSFWLSVGDSETNAVAETTTI
;
A
#
# COMPACT_ATOMS: atom_id res chain seq x y z
N MET A 1 -31.38 13.31 8.22
CA MET A 1 -32.53 12.38 8.09
C MET A 1 -32.12 11.06 8.76
N LYS A 2 -33.07 10.26 9.25
CA LYS A 2 -32.87 9.18 10.24
C LYS A 2 -32.07 7.96 9.73
N ILE A 3 -31.28 7.41 10.66
CA ILE A 3 -30.65 6.09 10.79
C ILE A 3 -31.48 4.92 10.24
N ALA A 4 -30.83 3.99 9.52
CA ALA A 4 -30.83 2.56 9.81
C ALA A 4 -29.95 1.79 8.81
N GLN A 5 -28.80 1.26 9.26
CA GLN A 5 -28.21 0.07 8.65
C GLN A 5 -28.03 -0.98 9.73
N THR A 6 -28.53 -2.17 9.38
CA THR A 6 -28.65 -3.36 10.20
C THR A 6 -27.39 -4.17 9.97
N LEU A 7 -26.56 -4.33 10.99
CA LEU A 7 -25.41 -5.23 10.96
C LEU A 7 -25.93 -6.67 11.06
N VAL A 8 -25.71 -7.48 10.02
CA VAL A 8 -25.89 -8.94 10.05
C VAL A 8 -24.50 -9.54 10.17
N ALA A 9 -24.18 -10.10 11.33
CA ALA A 9 -22.94 -10.83 11.55
C ALA A 9 -23.00 -12.19 10.84
N VAL A 10 -22.17 -12.38 9.81
CA VAL A 10 -21.88 -13.69 9.23
C VAL A 10 -20.75 -14.31 10.05
N LEU A 11 -21.07 -15.38 10.78
CA LEU A 11 -20.11 -16.22 11.47
C LEU A 11 -19.55 -17.24 10.47
N VAL A 12 -18.32 -17.05 10.01
CA VAL A 12 -17.55 -18.11 9.33
C VAL A 12 -16.79 -18.90 10.40
N PRO A 13 -16.90 -20.24 10.44
CA PRO A 13 -16.24 -21.06 11.44
C PRO A 13 -14.76 -21.23 11.08
N LEU A 14 -13.89 -20.37 11.61
CA LEU A 14 -12.48 -20.72 11.74
C LEU A 14 -12.38 -21.92 12.68
N SER A 15 -11.94 -23.05 12.15
CA SER A 15 -11.58 -24.22 12.94
C SER A 15 -10.36 -23.88 13.80
N LEU A 16 -10.61 -23.29 14.97
CA LEU A 16 -9.64 -23.14 16.03
C LEU A 16 -9.25 -24.54 16.51
N GLY A 17 -8.12 -25.02 16.00
CA GLY A 17 -7.39 -26.13 16.60
C GLY A 17 -6.89 -25.73 17.98
N GLY A 18 -7.69 -26.04 19.01
CA GLY A 18 -7.20 -26.44 20.32
C GLY A 18 -6.69 -25.36 21.27
N CYS A 19 -7.61 -24.57 21.83
CA CYS A 19 -7.53 -24.21 23.25
C CYS A 19 -8.81 -24.69 23.94
N THR A 20 -8.79 -25.94 24.42
CA THR A 20 -9.87 -26.48 25.26
C THR A 20 -9.90 -25.75 26.59
N VAL A 21 -10.87 -24.88 26.78
CA VAL A 21 -11.21 -24.32 28.10
C VAL A 21 -11.90 -25.41 28.90
N TYR A 22 -11.26 -25.87 29.96
CA TYR A 22 -11.86 -26.77 30.96
C TYR A 22 -12.92 -25.99 31.75
N GLU A 23 -14.18 -26.42 31.65
CA GLU A 23 -15.27 -25.96 32.53
C GLU A 23 -15.11 -26.51 33.96
N ASP A 24 -15.20 -25.61 34.95
CA ASP A 24 -15.61 -25.80 36.34
C ASP A 24 -15.01 -26.96 37.16
N ALA A 25 -13.68 -27.03 37.22
CA ALA A 25 -12.99 -27.66 38.36
C ALA A 25 -12.66 -26.61 39.43
N PRO A 26 -12.87 -26.88 40.74
CA PRO A 26 -12.44 -25.97 41.80
C PRO A 26 -10.93 -25.75 41.70
N LEU A 27 -10.53 -24.48 41.57
CA LEU A 27 -9.14 -24.03 41.44
C LEU A 27 -8.21 -24.77 42.41
N ASP A 28 -7.34 -25.63 41.86
CA ASP A 28 -6.17 -26.12 42.55
C ASP A 28 -5.19 -24.94 42.69
N PRO A 29 -4.75 -24.55 43.91
CA PRO A 29 -3.81 -23.45 44.11
C PRO A 29 -2.38 -23.75 43.60
N GLY A 30 -2.13 -24.94 43.05
CA GLY A 30 -0.92 -25.26 42.31
C GLY A 30 -1.11 -25.03 40.81
N ASP A 31 -0.37 -24.08 40.26
CA ASP A 31 -0.08 -23.93 38.82
C ASP A 31 -1.13 -23.28 37.92
N GLY A 32 -1.76 -22.21 38.41
CA GLY A 32 -2.23 -21.13 37.53
C GLY A 32 -1.06 -20.27 37.00
N PRO A 33 -1.24 -19.50 35.91
CA PRO A 33 -0.25 -18.53 35.45
C PRO A 33 0.13 -17.59 36.61
N GLY A 34 1.36 -17.76 37.14
CA GLY A 34 1.88 -17.02 38.30
C GLY A 34 2.23 -17.84 39.56
N THR A 35 2.28 -19.17 39.54
CA THR A 35 2.64 -19.96 40.75
C THR A 35 4.13 -20.19 40.99
N THR A 36 4.98 -20.01 39.99
CA THR A 36 6.41 -19.78 40.20
C THR A 36 6.65 -18.27 40.22
N PRO A 37 7.19 -17.69 41.31
CA PRO A 37 7.62 -16.30 41.29
C PRO A 37 8.56 -16.10 40.09
N TRP A 38 8.25 -15.08 39.30
CA TRP A 38 9.05 -14.40 38.28
C TRP A 38 10.51 -14.84 38.26
N ASN A 39 11.07 -15.09 37.08
CA ASN A 39 12.46 -15.48 36.85
C ASN A 39 13.43 -14.47 37.53
N HIS A 40 13.64 -14.62 38.83
CA HIS A 40 14.47 -13.77 39.69
C HIS A 40 15.88 -14.32 39.77
N ASP A 41 16.11 -15.45 39.09
CA ASP A 41 17.43 -16.01 38.99
C ASP A 41 18.30 -15.03 38.20
N GLU A 42 19.29 -14.49 38.90
CA GLU A 42 20.39 -13.73 38.31
C GLU A 42 21.25 -14.67 37.43
N ASN A 43 21.08 -16.00 37.57
CA ASN A 43 21.62 -16.97 36.63
C ASN A 43 20.84 -16.92 35.32
N VAL A 44 21.34 -16.11 34.41
CA VAL A 44 20.96 -16.14 32.99
C VAL A 44 21.78 -17.15 32.20
N ILE A 45 22.70 -17.90 32.83
CA ILE A 45 23.52 -18.89 32.11
C ILE A 45 22.72 -20.18 31.94
N CYS A 46 22.72 -20.71 30.73
CA CYS A 46 22.04 -21.94 30.37
C CYS A 46 22.93 -22.84 29.51
N ALA A 47 22.68 -24.13 29.56
CA ALA A 47 23.19 -25.13 28.62
C ALA A 47 22.13 -25.53 27.60
N THR A 48 20.84 -25.48 27.96
CA THR A 48 19.71 -25.84 27.10
C THR A 48 18.53 -24.90 27.34
N THR A 49 17.61 -24.81 26.37
CA THR A 49 16.41 -23.97 26.47
C THR A 49 15.51 -24.33 27.65
N ASP A 50 15.48 -25.59 28.07
CA ASP A 50 14.69 -26.06 29.23
C ASP A 50 15.18 -25.47 30.57
N GLU A 51 16.38 -24.88 30.60
CA GLU A 51 16.91 -24.16 31.76
C GLU A 51 16.49 -22.68 31.80
N CYS A 52 15.85 -22.19 30.75
CA CYS A 52 15.37 -20.81 30.64
C CYS A 52 13.92 -20.67 31.08
N GLY A 53 13.50 -19.44 31.38
CA GLY A 53 12.12 -19.17 31.75
C GLY A 53 11.17 -19.22 30.55
N ASP A 54 9.87 -19.18 30.84
CA ASP A 54 8.85 -19.12 29.80
C ASP A 54 9.09 -17.95 28.85
N GLY A 55 9.08 -18.26 27.55
CA GLY A 55 9.35 -17.30 26.50
C GLY A 55 10.84 -17.02 26.25
N GLU A 56 11.78 -17.67 26.94
CA GLU A 56 13.21 -17.51 26.70
C GLU A 56 13.83 -18.74 26.02
N VAL A 57 14.91 -18.52 25.27
CA VAL A 57 15.71 -19.53 24.59
C VAL A 57 17.16 -19.44 25.05
N CYS A 58 17.82 -20.59 25.12
CA CYS A 58 19.24 -20.62 25.41
C CYS A 58 20.06 -20.31 24.15
N GLU A 59 20.60 -19.09 24.06
CA GLU A 59 21.41 -18.62 22.94
C GLU A 59 22.76 -18.10 23.46
N ASP A 60 23.86 -18.58 22.88
CA ASP A 60 25.23 -18.29 23.34
C ASP A 60 25.48 -18.60 24.83
N SER A 61 24.84 -19.67 25.33
CA SER A 61 24.85 -20.07 26.75
C SER A 61 24.22 -19.04 27.69
N VAL A 62 23.34 -18.17 27.18
CA VAL A 62 22.59 -17.17 27.94
C VAL A 62 21.09 -17.32 27.61
N CYS A 63 20.24 -17.31 28.63
CA CYS A 63 18.80 -17.22 28.46
C CYS A 63 18.44 -15.84 27.94
N GLN A 64 17.98 -15.80 26.70
CA GLN A 64 17.55 -14.61 26.00
C GLN A 64 16.08 -14.75 25.61
N MET A 65 15.39 -13.63 25.34
CA MET A 65 14.02 -13.68 24.81
C MET A 65 13.97 -14.53 23.53
N VAL A 66 12.92 -15.33 23.39
CA VAL A 66 12.58 -16.01 22.14
C VAL A 66 12.17 -14.93 21.16
N ARG A 67 13.11 -14.49 20.33
CA ARG A 67 12.88 -13.32 19.48
C ARG A 67 11.80 -13.61 18.45
N CYS A 68 11.86 -14.77 17.76
CA CYS A 68 10.93 -15.17 16.69
C CYS A 68 10.49 -16.62 16.76
N ALA A 69 9.57 -16.95 17.66
CA ALA A 69 8.87 -18.24 17.62
C ALA A 69 7.64 -18.12 16.70
N GLU A 70 7.56 -19.02 15.72
CA GLU A 70 6.40 -19.23 14.84
C GLU A 70 5.90 -17.95 14.13
N PRO A 71 6.72 -17.30 13.28
CA PRO A 71 6.21 -16.19 12.47
C PRO A 71 5.12 -16.70 11.52
N TYR A 72 4.11 -15.88 11.25
CA TYR A 72 3.23 -16.15 10.13
C TYR A 72 3.99 -15.93 8.81
N THR A 73 3.63 -16.67 7.77
CA THR A 73 4.19 -16.47 6.43
C THR A 73 3.60 -15.20 5.82
N SER A 74 4.36 -14.11 5.77
CA SER A 74 3.98 -12.96 4.94
C SER A 74 4.32 -13.19 3.46
N GLN A 75 3.69 -12.41 2.59
CA GLN A 75 4.02 -12.31 1.17
C GLN A 75 4.93 -11.10 0.92
N PRO A 76 5.71 -11.08 -0.18
CA PRO A 76 6.49 -9.92 -0.57
C PRO A 76 5.55 -8.72 -0.78
N PRO A 77 5.77 -7.58 -0.12
CA PRO A 77 4.84 -6.45 -0.13
C PRO A 77 4.80 -5.70 -1.48
N MET A 78 5.76 -5.95 -2.37
CA MET A 78 5.80 -5.37 -3.72
C MET A 78 5.77 -6.46 -4.80
N GLY A 79 5.26 -7.64 -4.48
CA GLY A 79 5.29 -8.78 -5.40
C GLY A 79 6.69 -9.24 -5.77
N ALA A 80 6.79 -10.06 -6.82
CA ALA A 80 8.05 -10.56 -7.35
C ALA A 80 8.79 -9.50 -8.20
N ASN A 81 8.03 -8.67 -8.91
CA ASN A 81 8.52 -7.55 -9.71
C ASN A 81 7.64 -6.33 -9.40
N ARG A 82 8.26 -5.18 -9.19
CA ARG A 82 7.55 -3.90 -9.08
C ARG A 82 8.17 -2.91 -10.02
N TYR A 83 7.36 -2.24 -10.82
CA TYR A 83 7.81 -1.13 -11.64
C TYR A 83 7.68 0.16 -10.84
N PHE A 84 8.67 1.03 -11.00
CA PHE A 84 8.75 2.33 -10.34
C PHE A 84 8.88 3.37 -11.42
N GLY A 85 7.93 4.30 -11.43
CA GLY A 85 7.94 5.35 -12.42
C GLY A 85 7.93 4.76 -13.82
N THR A 86 6.82 4.12 -14.15
CA THR A 86 6.57 3.74 -15.54
C THR A 86 6.44 5.03 -16.34
N ASP A 87 7.14 5.12 -17.45
CA ASP A 87 6.91 6.09 -18.50
C ASP A 87 6.11 5.40 -19.62
N GLY A 88 4.87 5.84 -19.78
CA GLY A 88 4.02 5.42 -20.88
C GLY A 88 4.48 6.04 -22.19
N GLU A 89 5.20 5.29 -23.01
CA GLU A 89 5.29 5.53 -24.46
C GLU A 89 3.96 5.25 -25.15
N LEU A 90 3.81 5.77 -26.36
CA LEU A 90 2.61 5.60 -27.17
C LEU A 90 2.83 4.54 -28.23
N ALA A 91 1.97 3.53 -28.28
CA ALA A 91 1.83 2.62 -29.42
C ALA A 91 0.61 3.04 -30.25
N ILE A 92 0.82 3.33 -31.53
CA ILE A 92 -0.24 3.78 -32.45
C ILE A 92 -0.34 2.82 -33.64
N ILE A 93 -1.57 2.39 -33.96
CA ILE A 93 -1.82 1.66 -35.21
C ILE A 93 -1.75 2.65 -36.37
N SER A 94 -0.81 2.44 -37.30
CA SER A 94 -0.74 3.19 -38.57
C SER A 94 -0.94 2.30 -39.79
N ASP A 95 -1.61 2.84 -40.81
CA ASP A 95 -1.92 2.17 -42.09
C ASP A 95 -2.59 0.79 -41.94
N ASN A 96 -3.22 0.55 -40.79
CA ASN A 96 -3.89 -0.69 -40.37
C ASN A 96 -2.97 -1.92 -40.28
N THR A 97 -1.67 -1.77 -40.48
CA THR A 97 -0.72 -2.90 -40.57
C THR A 97 0.57 -2.66 -39.80
N TRP A 98 0.73 -1.49 -39.20
CA TRP A 98 1.92 -1.12 -38.44
C TRP A 98 1.52 -0.72 -37.04
N ILE A 99 2.38 -1.06 -36.07
CA ILE A 99 2.37 -0.43 -34.75
C ILE A 99 3.60 0.45 -34.66
N ASP A 100 3.41 1.75 -34.55
CA ASP A 100 4.48 2.73 -34.38
C ASP A 100 4.56 3.19 -32.92
N ALA A 101 5.77 3.19 -32.38
CA ALA A 101 6.05 3.61 -31.02
C ALA A 101 6.61 5.04 -30.98
N PHE A 102 6.17 5.84 -30.02
CA PHE A 102 6.61 7.22 -29.81
C PHE A 102 6.89 7.47 -28.33
N GLU A 103 7.91 8.27 -28.06
CA GLU A 103 8.22 8.81 -26.73
C GLU A 103 7.01 9.55 -26.16
N GLY A 104 6.66 9.25 -24.91
CA GLY A 104 5.65 10.00 -24.18
C GLY A 104 6.05 11.48 -24.07
N ASP A 105 7.32 11.75 -23.78
CA ASP A 105 7.92 13.08 -23.71
C ASP A 105 8.33 13.63 -25.07
N GLY A 106 7.37 14.22 -25.79
CA GLY A 106 7.66 15.03 -26.97
C GLY A 106 7.40 14.34 -28.30
N GLY A 107 6.87 13.11 -28.29
CA GLY A 107 6.39 12.42 -29.49
C GLY A 107 7.48 12.08 -30.50
N ASP A 108 8.72 11.95 -30.03
CA ASP A 108 9.81 11.48 -30.86
C ASP A 108 9.56 10.01 -31.25
N TYR A 109 9.74 9.68 -32.52
CA TYR A 109 9.50 8.33 -33.02
C TYR A 109 10.60 7.37 -32.56
N LEU A 110 10.18 6.21 -32.03
CA LEU A 110 11.06 5.17 -31.47
C LEU A 110 11.31 4.04 -32.47
N THR A 111 10.27 3.29 -32.79
CA THR A 111 10.36 2.09 -33.63
C THR A 111 9.01 1.73 -34.23
N SER A 112 8.99 0.67 -35.04
CA SER A 112 7.78 0.20 -35.71
C SER A 112 7.78 -1.32 -35.85
N TRP A 113 6.59 -1.92 -35.75
CA TRP A 113 6.33 -3.34 -35.97
C TRP A 113 5.47 -3.55 -37.23
N ASP A 114 6.08 -4.15 -38.26
CA ASP A 114 5.44 -4.44 -39.55
C ASP A 114 4.62 -5.74 -39.55
N LEU A 115 3.32 -5.65 -39.78
CA LEU A 115 2.41 -6.78 -40.02
C LEU A 115 1.85 -6.81 -41.45
N SER A 116 2.28 -5.90 -42.33
CA SER A 116 1.76 -5.77 -43.70
C SER A 116 2.01 -7.01 -44.57
N GLY A 117 3.08 -7.75 -44.30
CA GLY A 117 3.45 -8.98 -45.02
C GLY A 117 2.48 -10.15 -44.80
N GLU A 118 1.61 -10.06 -43.79
CA GLU A 118 0.72 -11.14 -43.38
C GLU A 118 -0.71 -10.97 -43.89
N GLY A 119 -1.01 -9.83 -44.53
CA GLY A 119 -2.38 -9.46 -44.89
C GLY A 119 -3.28 -9.27 -43.66
N ALA A 120 -2.67 -9.01 -42.50
CA ALA A 120 -3.38 -8.67 -41.27
C ALA A 120 -3.97 -7.26 -41.40
N GLN A 121 -5.19 -7.08 -40.91
CA GLN A 121 -5.74 -5.77 -40.61
C GLN A 121 -5.82 -5.69 -39.09
N ILE A 122 -5.03 -4.81 -38.49
CA ILE A 122 -5.03 -4.62 -37.05
C ILE A 122 -6.33 -3.91 -36.68
N VAL A 123 -7.04 -4.45 -35.69
CA VAL A 123 -8.31 -3.92 -35.19
C VAL A 123 -8.05 -3.10 -33.94
N ASP A 124 -7.16 -3.59 -33.08
CA ASP A 124 -6.87 -2.95 -31.82
C ASP A 124 -5.48 -3.31 -31.27
N VAL A 125 -4.98 -2.48 -30.35
CA VAL A 125 -3.65 -2.60 -29.72
C VAL A 125 -3.77 -2.36 -28.22
N ALA A 126 -3.10 -3.21 -27.44
CA ALA A 126 -2.93 -3.02 -26.00
C ALA A 126 -1.45 -3.17 -25.64
N GLY A 127 -1.01 -2.45 -24.62
CA GLY A 127 0.32 -2.55 -24.07
C GLY A 127 0.27 -2.84 -22.58
N GLY A 128 1.26 -3.56 -22.07
CA GLY A 128 1.30 -3.93 -20.66
C GLY A 128 2.43 -4.92 -20.31
N ASN A 129 2.61 -5.21 -19.03
CA ASN A 129 3.55 -6.18 -18.50
C ASN A 129 3.06 -7.64 -18.67
N LEU A 130 2.55 -8.00 -19.85
CA LEU A 130 1.92 -9.29 -20.18
C LEU A 130 2.83 -10.53 -19.99
N THR A 131 4.15 -10.34 -19.82
CA THR A 131 5.10 -11.46 -19.73
C THR A 131 6.00 -11.42 -18.49
N GLY A 132 5.80 -10.44 -17.60
CA GLY A 132 6.70 -10.20 -16.47
C GLY A 132 8.13 -9.83 -16.89
N GLN A 133 8.32 -9.37 -18.13
CA GLN A 133 9.62 -9.05 -18.71
C GLN A 133 9.61 -7.66 -19.35
N ARG A 134 10.82 -7.12 -19.50
CA ARG A 134 11.07 -5.78 -20.03
C ARG A 134 11.79 -5.80 -21.38
N PRO A 135 11.46 -4.86 -22.30
CA PRO A 135 10.33 -3.92 -22.26
C PRO A 135 8.95 -4.59 -22.14
N HIS A 136 7.93 -3.81 -21.79
CA HIS A 136 6.54 -4.27 -21.81
C HIS A 136 6.15 -4.77 -23.20
N SER A 137 5.16 -5.66 -23.24
CA SER A 137 4.74 -6.31 -24.48
C SER A 137 3.58 -5.55 -25.11
N THR A 138 3.58 -5.51 -26.44
CA THR A 138 2.47 -4.98 -27.24
C THR A 138 1.64 -6.12 -27.79
N ALA A 139 0.38 -6.20 -27.40
CA ALA A 139 -0.61 -7.11 -27.95
C ALA A 139 -1.38 -6.46 -29.10
N VAL A 140 -1.66 -7.21 -30.16
CA VAL A 140 -2.47 -6.76 -31.30
C VAL A 140 -3.59 -7.75 -31.63
N ALA A 141 -4.78 -7.20 -31.80
CA ALA A 141 -5.95 -7.88 -32.32
C ALA A 141 -5.97 -7.76 -33.85
N ILE A 142 -6.19 -8.87 -34.55
CA ILE A 142 -6.25 -8.92 -36.02
C ILE A 142 -7.67 -9.25 -36.46
N GLU A 143 -8.17 -8.57 -37.49
CA GLU A 143 -9.51 -8.74 -38.02
C GLU A 143 -9.77 -10.21 -38.40
N PHE A 144 -10.89 -10.75 -37.91
CA PHE A 144 -11.32 -12.15 -38.10
C PHE A 144 -10.32 -13.21 -37.58
N SER A 145 -9.43 -12.84 -36.66
CA SER A 145 -8.53 -13.76 -35.96
C SER A 145 -9.04 -14.03 -34.54
N ASP A 146 -8.91 -15.26 -34.08
CA ASP A 146 -9.08 -15.65 -32.66
C ASP A 146 -7.75 -15.71 -31.91
N THR A 147 -6.70 -15.23 -32.55
CA THR A 147 -5.32 -15.29 -32.07
C THR A 147 -4.79 -13.86 -31.98
N ILE A 148 -4.32 -13.51 -30.80
CA ILE A 148 -3.61 -12.26 -30.49
C ILE A 148 -2.13 -12.49 -30.75
N LYS A 149 -1.48 -11.52 -31.40
CA LYS A 149 -0.02 -11.50 -31.53
C LYS A 149 0.54 -10.55 -30.50
N MET A 150 1.62 -10.94 -29.85
CA MET A 150 2.30 -10.10 -28.87
C MET A 150 3.75 -9.92 -29.29
N HIS A 151 4.24 -8.69 -29.26
CA HIS A 151 5.65 -8.38 -29.48
C HIS A 151 6.26 -7.91 -28.17
N GLY A 152 7.30 -8.60 -27.73
CA GLY A 152 8.01 -8.28 -26.49
C GLY A 152 9.48 -8.71 -26.53
N PRO A 153 10.14 -8.83 -25.36
CA PRO A 153 11.60 -9.05 -25.27
C PRO A 153 12.07 -10.36 -25.92
N GLY A 154 11.20 -11.37 -25.93
CA GLY A 154 11.43 -12.67 -26.56
C GLY A 154 11.14 -12.74 -28.06
N GLY A 155 10.70 -11.64 -28.68
CA GLY A 155 10.17 -11.60 -30.04
C GLY A 155 8.65 -11.74 -30.08
N VAL A 156 8.12 -12.21 -31.21
CA VAL A 156 6.66 -12.36 -31.40
C VAL A 156 6.16 -13.69 -30.83
N THR A 157 5.14 -13.64 -29.98
CA THR A 157 4.38 -14.78 -29.47
C THR A 157 2.91 -14.69 -29.90
N GLU A 158 2.18 -15.80 -29.77
CA GLU A 158 0.77 -15.90 -30.17
C GLU A 158 -0.05 -16.50 -29.02
N LEU A 159 -1.24 -15.96 -28.78
CA LEU A 159 -2.20 -16.43 -27.79
C LEU A 159 -3.57 -16.63 -28.45
N ASN A 160 -4.11 -17.85 -28.37
CA ASN A 160 -5.47 -18.12 -28.84
C ASN A 160 -6.47 -17.77 -27.74
N ILE A 161 -7.32 -16.78 -28.00
CA ILE A 161 -8.33 -16.26 -27.06
C ILE A 161 -9.74 -16.79 -27.34
N GLY A 162 -9.90 -17.60 -28.40
CA GLY A 162 -11.16 -18.31 -28.70
C GLY A 162 -12.33 -17.45 -29.21
N ILE A 163 -12.17 -16.13 -29.30
CA ILE A 163 -13.17 -15.17 -29.81
C ILE A 163 -12.55 -14.27 -30.86
N TRP A 164 -13.34 -13.64 -31.73
CA TRP A 164 -12.87 -12.59 -32.63
C TRP A 164 -13.02 -11.22 -31.94
N PRO A 165 -11.93 -10.63 -31.43
CA PRO A 165 -12.00 -9.41 -30.65
C PRO A 165 -12.28 -8.22 -31.57
N THR A 166 -13.03 -7.26 -31.03
CA THR A 166 -13.12 -5.90 -31.56
C THR A 166 -12.31 -4.91 -30.74
N ALA A 167 -11.97 -5.28 -29.50
CA ALA A 167 -11.12 -4.51 -28.61
C ALA A 167 -10.36 -5.43 -27.64
N ILE A 168 -9.18 -5.00 -27.20
CA ILE A 168 -8.32 -5.66 -26.23
C ILE A 168 -7.73 -4.64 -25.25
N ALA A 169 -7.48 -5.08 -24.02
CA ALA A 169 -6.78 -4.31 -22.99
C ALA A 169 -5.88 -5.23 -22.18
N ALA A 170 -4.98 -4.64 -21.39
CA ALA A 170 -4.09 -5.35 -20.48
C ALA A 170 -4.15 -4.70 -19.10
N GLY A 171 -4.09 -5.52 -18.04
CA GLY A 171 -3.98 -5.05 -16.66
C GLY A 171 -3.90 -6.19 -15.65
N ASP A 172 -3.42 -5.90 -14.44
CA ASP A 172 -3.12 -6.86 -13.36
C ASP A 172 -4.39 -7.18 -12.54
N VAL A 173 -5.24 -8.05 -13.09
CA VAL A 173 -6.58 -8.30 -12.52
C VAL A 173 -6.57 -9.28 -11.33
N ASP A 174 -5.42 -9.89 -11.05
CA ASP A 174 -5.21 -10.79 -9.90
C ASP A 174 -4.11 -10.34 -8.93
N ALA A 175 -3.56 -9.14 -9.14
CA ALA A 175 -2.58 -8.45 -8.32
C ALA A 175 -1.26 -9.24 -8.13
N ASP A 176 -0.85 -10.01 -9.14
CA ASP A 176 0.40 -10.77 -9.12
C ASP A 176 1.60 -9.99 -9.71
N GLY A 177 1.33 -8.82 -10.28
CA GLY A 177 2.27 -7.92 -10.92
C GLY A 177 2.52 -8.24 -12.40
N ILE A 178 1.73 -9.12 -13.02
CA ILE A 178 1.75 -9.46 -14.45
C ILE A 178 0.37 -9.21 -15.04
N ASP A 179 0.32 -8.39 -16.07
CA ASP A 179 -0.96 -8.05 -16.69
C ASP A 179 -1.60 -9.27 -17.39
N GLU A 180 -2.89 -9.50 -17.09
CA GLU A 180 -3.78 -10.30 -17.91
C GLU A 180 -4.17 -9.57 -19.19
N LEU A 181 -4.48 -10.34 -20.24
CA LEU A 181 -5.10 -9.82 -21.45
C LEU A 181 -6.62 -9.98 -21.38
N VAL A 182 -7.35 -8.88 -21.52
CA VAL A 182 -8.80 -8.88 -21.68
C VAL A 182 -9.15 -8.62 -23.14
N ALA A 183 -10.10 -9.38 -23.68
CA ALA A 183 -10.60 -9.21 -25.03
C ALA A 183 -12.13 -9.17 -25.05
N LEU A 184 -12.69 -8.28 -25.87
CA LEU A 184 -14.13 -8.12 -26.08
C LEU A 184 -14.45 -8.30 -27.56
N SER A 185 -15.47 -9.11 -27.87
CA SER A 185 -16.01 -9.23 -29.23
C SER A 185 -17.20 -8.28 -29.46
N ALA A 186 -17.49 -7.99 -30.73
CA ALA A 186 -18.68 -7.22 -31.11
C ALA A 186 -20.00 -7.87 -30.64
N GLY A 187 -20.00 -9.18 -30.36
CA GLY A 187 -21.17 -9.92 -29.86
C GLY A 187 -21.34 -9.92 -28.34
N GLY A 188 -20.46 -9.25 -27.58
CA GLY A 188 -20.46 -9.25 -26.11
C GLY A 188 -19.82 -10.50 -25.49
N GLU A 189 -19.16 -11.35 -26.28
CA GLU A 189 -18.28 -12.42 -25.77
C GLU A 189 -16.99 -11.80 -25.25
N ILE A 190 -16.54 -12.25 -24.07
CA ILE A 190 -15.35 -11.76 -23.36
C ILE A 190 -14.37 -12.93 -23.18
N SER A 191 -13.08 -12.65 -23.29
CA SER A 191 -12.01 -13.57 -22.91
C SER A 191 -11.03 -12.86 -21.99
N LEU A 192 -10.85 -13.38 -20.77
CA LEU A 192 -9.83 -12.96 -19.82
C LEU A 192 -8.73 -14.01 -19.79
N CYS A 193 -7.50 -13.62 -20.12
CA CYS A 193 -6.40 -14.54 -20.35
C CYS A 193 -5.18 -14.22 -19.50
N ASN A 194 -4.74 -15.18 -18.70
CA ASN A 194 -3.40 -15.15 -18.14
C ASN A 194 -2.41 -15.53 -19.24
N VAL A 195 -1.61 -14.55 -19.65
CA VAL A 195 -0.71 -14.67 -20.81
C VAL A 195 0.46 -15.59 -20.51
N GLU A 196 1.00 -15.56 -19.30
CA GLU A 196 2.13 -16.41 -18.89
C GLU A 196 1.75 -17.90 -18.98
N LEU A 197 0.54 -18.25 -18.52
CA LEU A 197 0.03 -19.62 -18.53
C LEU A 197 -0.60 -20.01 -19.88
N GLY A 198 -0.91 -19.04 -20.74
CA GLY A 198 -1.64 -19.24 -21.99
C GLY A 198 -3.04 -19.81 -21.77
N GLN A 199 -3.71 -19.41 -20.68
CA GLN A 199 -5.02 -19.90 -20.28
C GLN A 199 -6.03 -18.76 -20.31
N CYS A 200 -7.20 -19.02 -20.91
CA CYS A 200 -8.27 -18.04 -21.05
C CYS A 200 -9.57 -18.56 -20.42
N THR A 201 -10.26 -17.67 -19.73
CA THR A 201 -11.60 -17.86 -19.21
C THR A 201 -12.57 -16.97 -19.98
N GLY A 202 -13.69 -17.55 -20.42
CA GLY A 202 -14.67 -16.84 -21.25
C GLY A 202 -15.93 -16.45 -20.47
N ALA A 203 -16.47 -15.28 -20.77
CA ALA A 203 -17.76 -14.79 -20.30
C ALA A 203 -18.60 -14.25 -21.48
N THR A 204 -19.88 -13.95 -21.25
CA THR A 204 -20.72 -13.33 -22.30
C THR A 204 -21.80 -12.46 -21.70
N ILE A 205 -21.85 -11.21 -22.15
CA ILE A 205 -22.93 -10.27 -21.83
C ILE A 205 -23.99 -10.38 -22.92
N GLN A 206 -25.21 -10.75 -22.54
CA GLN A 206 -26.26 -11.07 -23.50
C GLN A 206 -27.01 -9.82 -23.95
N GLY A 207 -27.24 -9.71 -25.28
CA GLY A 207 -28.12 -8.68 -25.84
C GLY A 207 -27.46 -7.32 -26.05
N VAL A 208 -26.15 -7.23 -25.90
CA VAL A 208 -25.34 -6.02 -26.12
C VAL A 208 -24.45 -6.18 -27.35
N GLN A 209 -23.87 -5.07 -27.81
CA GLN A 209 -22.75 -5.07 -28.74
C GLN A 209 -21.50 -4.55 -28.03
N GLY A 210 -20.41 -5.30 -28.09
CA GLY A 210 -19.13 -4.82 -27.57
C GLY A 210 -18.56 -3.73 -28.46
N LYS A 211 -18.07 -2.65 -27.86
CA LYS A 211 -17.42 -1.54 -28.56
C LYS A 211 -15.94 -1.47 -28.23
N ASP A 212 -15.64 -1.46 -26.94
CA ASP A 212 -14.30 -1.15 -26.43
C ASP A 212 -14.08 -1.79 -25.05
N VAL A 213 -12.82 -1.93 -24.62
CA VAL A 213 -12.45 -2.48 -23.31
C VAL A 213 -11.22 -1.75 -22.77
N ALA A 214 -11.19 -1.53 -21.45
CA ALA A 214 -10.04 -1.01 -20.71
C ALA A 214 -9.94 -1.75 -19.38
N VAL A 215 -8.82 -1.60 -18.68
CA VAL A 215 -8.58 -2.20 -17.37
C VAL A 215 -7.99 -1.14 -16.45
N GLY A 216 -8.39 -1.14 -15.18
CA GLY A 216 -7.81 -0.26 -14.15
C GLY A 216 -8.52 -0.44 -12.81
N ASP A 217 -7.83 -0.11 -11.72
CA ASP A 217 -8.30 -0.24 -10.33
C ASP A 217 -9.30 0.88 -9.98
N VAL A 218 -10.58 0.67 -10.26
CA VAL A 218 -11.62 1.72 -10.13
C VAL A 218 -12.26 1.78 -8.74
N ASP A 219 -11.88 0.88 -7.83
CA ASP A 219 -12.34 0.87 -6.44
C ASP A 219 -11.21 1.03 -5.40
N GLY A 220 -9.96 1.03 -5.85
CA GLY A 220 -8.74 1.34 -5.10
C GLY A 220 -8.20 0.16 -4.29
N ASP A 221 -8.65 -1.08 -4.51
CA ASP A 221 -8.28 -2.22 -3.67
C ASP A 221 -7.00 -2.94 -4.09
N GLY A 222 -6.36 -2.47 -5.17
CA GLY A 222 -5.11 -2.97 -5.72
C GLY A 222 -5.28 -4.09 -6.75
N PHE A 223 -6.51 -4.48 -7.08
CA PHE A 223 -6.83 -5.29 -8.25
C PHE A 223 -7.30 -4.35 -9.36
N GLU A 224 -6.96 -4.65 -10.61
CA GLU A 224 -7.50 -3.87 -11.72
C GLU A 224 -8.74 -4.53 -12.32
N GLU A 225 -9.81 -3.77 -12.54
CA GLU A 225 -11.05 -4.33 -13.08
C GLU A 225 -11.13 -4.21 -14.60
N PRO A 226 -11.52 -5.29 -15.30
CA PRO A 226 -12.00 -5.19 -16.67
C PRO A 226 -13.25 -4.32 -16.77
N ILE A 227 -13.16 -3.27 -17.58
CA ILE A 227 -14.26 -2.36 -17.89
C ILE A 227 -14.67 -2.53 -19.35
N PHE A 228 -15.96 -2.72 -19.61
CA PHE A 228 -16.51 -2.95 -20.94
C PHE A 228 -17.41 -1.80 -21.38
N LEU A 229 -17.11 -1.23 -22.56
CA LEU A 229 -17.99 -0.30 -23.23
C LEU A 229 -18.92 -1.06 -24.19
N LEU A 230 -20.21 -0.90 -23.97
CA LEU A 230 -21.25 -1.67 -24.65
C LEU A 230 -22.28 -0.75 -25.29
N ASP A 231 -22.87 -1.21 -26.39
CA ASP A 231 -24.10 -0.64 -26.96
C ASP A 231 -25.29 -1.56 -26.69
N ASN A 232 -26.27 -1.05 -25.95
CA ASN A 232 -27.48 -1.73 -25.54
C ASN A 232 -28.68 -1.13 -26.26
N GLY A 233 -28.77 -1.35 -27.58
CA GLY A 233 -29.90 -0.89 -28.39
C GLY A 233 -29.90 0.63 -28.64
N GLY A 234 -28.72 1.24 -28.75
CA GLY A 234 -28.49 2.66 -28.99
C GLY A 234 -28.14 3.46 -27.73
N GLU A 235 -28.21 2.83 -26.55
CA GLU A 235 -27.74 3.40 -25.29
C GLU A 235 -26.33 2.86 -25.00
N THR A 236 -25.39 3.76 -24.70
CA THR A 236 -24.06 3.34 -24.26
C THR A 236 -24.12 2.95 -22.79
N GLU A 237 -23.58 1.78 -22.48
CA GLU A 237 -23.46 1.22 -21.14
C GLU A 237 -22.00 0.88 -20.85
N LEU A 238 -21.54 1.19 -19.64
CA LEU A 238 -20.23 0.79 -19.11
C LEU A 238 -20.47 -0.25 -18.02
N ILE A 239 -19.76 -1.36 -18.06
CA ILE A 239 -19.82 -2.41 -17.06
C ILE A 239 -18.42 -2.68 -16.53
N VAL A 240 -18.22 -2.49 -15.23
CA VAL A 240 -17.05 -2.95 -14.46
C VAL A 240 -17.29 -4.39 -14.03
N TRP A 241 -16.31 -5.26 -14.26
CA TRP A 241 -16.31 -6.63 -13.76
C TRP A 241 -15.24 -6.75 -12.67
N ASN A 242 -15.67 -6.78 -11.42
CA ASN A 242 -14.78 -6.98 -10.27
C ASN A 242 -14.46 -8.49 -10.16
N THR A 243 -13.19 -8.84 -10.45
CA THR A 243 -12.69 -10.22 -10.55
C THR A 243 -12.36 -10.83 -9.20
N ASP A 244 -12.16 -9.99 -8.19
CA ASP A 244 -11.84 -10.31 -6.81
C ASP A 244 -13.09 -10.31 -5.88
N ALA A 245 -14.30 -10.16 -6.41
CA ALA A 245 -15.54 -9.94 -5.64
C ALA A 245 -15.81 -11.00 -4.57
N GLU A 246 -15.36 -12.25 -4.77
CA GLU A 246 -15.46 -13.30 -3.76
C GLU A 246 -14.57 -13.04 -2.54
N GLN A 247 -13.39 -12.44 -2.76
CA GLN A 247 -12.41 -12.08 -1.74
C GLN A 247 -12.83 -10.82 -0.98
N THR A 248 -13.28 -9.79 -1.69
CA THR A 248 -13.60 -8.47 -1.10
C THR A 248 -15.05 -8.37 -0.64
N GLY A 249 -15.94 -9.23 -1.17
CA GLY A 249 -17.38 -9.21 -0.88
C GLY A 249 -18.12 -8.07 -1.57
N GLN A 250 -17.48 -7.45 -2.57
CA GLN A 250 -18.08 -6.44 -3.46
C GLN A 250 -19.06 -7.08 -4.45
N ASP A 251 -19.79 -6.24 -5.19
CA ASP A 251 -20.65 -6.72 -6.27
C ASP A 251 -19.79 -7.12 -7.48
N GLU A 252 -19.95 -8.35 -7.98
CA GLU A 252 -19.19 -8.88 -9.14
C GLU A 252 -19.28 -7.98 -10.38
N THR A 253 -20.37 -7.25 -10.55
CA THR A 253 -20.53 -6.31 -11.67
C THR A 253 -21.22 -5.04 -11.24
N VAL A 254 -20.68 -3.90 -11.65
CA VAL A 254 -21.29 -2.57 -11.49
C VAL A 254 -21.42 -1.94 -12.87
N GLY A 255 -22.51 -1.19 -13.13
CA GLY A 255 -22.75 -0.64 -14.45
C GLY A 255 -23.38 0.75 -14.45
N TRP A 256 -23.03 1.54 -15.46
CA TRP A 256 -23.49 2.91 -15.66
C TRP A 256 -23.98 3.10 -17.09
N GLN A 257 -25.03 3.91 -17.25
CA GLN A 257 -25.58 4.25 -18.55
C GLN A 257 -25.28 5.71 -18.88
N PHE A 258 -24.72 5.94 -20.07
CA PHE A 258 -24.50 7.29 -20.58
C PHE A 258 -25.69 7.71 -21.43
N ASN A 259 -26.09 8.98 -21.28
CA ASN A 259 -27.15 9.58 -22.10
C ASN A 259 -26.61 10.25 -23.38
N PHE A 260 -25.36 9.97 -23.72
CA PHE A 260 -24.65 10.39 -24.92
C PHE A 260 -23.89 9.19 -25.50
N PRO A 261 -23.62 9.18 -26.82
CA PRO A 261 -22.89 8.09 -27.46
C PRO A 261 -21.40 8.20 -27.14
N VAL A 262 -20.85 7.15 -26.53
CA VAL A 262 -19.40 7.00 -26.36
C VAL A 262 -18.85 6.06 -27.44
N GLY A 263 -17.74 6.47 -28.06
CA GLY A 263 -17.07 5.75 -29.13
C GLY A 263 -15.84 4.96 -28.68
N SER A 264 -15.07 5.52 -27.75
CA SER A 264 -13.84 4.96 -27.17
C SER A 264 -13.69 5.49 -25.74
N PHE A 265 -12.94 4.79 -24.91
CA PHE A 265 -12.63 5.24 -23.55
C PHE A 265 -11.27 4.72 -23.06
N GLY A 266 -10.71 5.40 -22.07
CA GLY A 266 -9.55 4.95 -21.31
C GLY A 266 -9.81 4.99 -19.81
N VAL A 267 -8.96 4.34 -19.02
CA VAL A 267 -9.08 4.21 -17.56
C VAL A 267 -7.72 4.43 -16.93
N GLY A 268 -7.67 5.18 -15.83
CA GLY A 268 -6.44 5.41 -15.05
C GLY A 268 -6.62 6.45 -13.94
N ASP A 269 -5.69 6.52 -13.00
CA ASP A 269 -5.69 7.43 -11.84
C ASP A 269 -5.29 8.84 -12.28
N LEU A 270 -6.27 9.71 -12.50
CA LEU A 270 -6.03 11.04 -13.09
C LEU A 270 -5.76 12.11 -12.03
N ASP A 271 -6.00 11.84 -10.75
CA ASP A 271 -5.85 12.81 -9.67
C ASP A 271 -4.88 12.40 -8.54
N GLY A 272 -4.32 11.20 -8.64
CA GLY A 272 -3.27 10.66 -7.77
C GLY A 272 -3.82 10.14 -6.44
N ASP A 273 -5.09 9.72 -6.40
CA ASP A 273 -5.72 9.13 -5.21
C ASP A 273 -5.70 7.60 -5.20
N SER A 274 -5.00 6.98 -6.16
CA SER A 274 -4.91 5.54 -6.38
C SER A 274 -6.23 4.88 -6.74
N VAL A 275 -7.24 5.63 -7.16
CA VAL A 275 -8.49 5.13 -7.72
C VAL A 275 -8.60 5.60 -9.16
N ALA A 276 -8.85 4.67 -10.07
CA ALA A 276 -8.91 4.98 -11.49
C ALA A 276 -10.22 5.69 -11.88
N GLU A 277 -10.09 6.72 -12.70
CA GLU A 277 -11.16 7.38 -13.43
C GLU A 277 -11.38 6.78 -14.81
N VAL A 278 -12.60 6.93 -15.31
CA VAL A 278 -12.99 6.65 -16.70
C VAL A 278 -12.95 7.93 -17.53
N VAL A 279 -12.23 7.91 -18.65
CA VAL A 279 -12.22 8.96 -19.67
C VAL A 279 -13.02 8.49 -20.89
N ALA A 280 -14.25 8.99 -21.04
CA ALA A 280 -15.14 8.62 -22.14
C ALA A 280 -15.13 9.68 -23.26
N LEU A 281 -14.93 9.25 -24.52
CA LEU A 281 -14.99 10.08 -25.71
C LEU A 281 -16.38 10.07 -26.34
N GLU A 282 -17.10 11.19 -26.22
CA GLU A 282 -18.34 11.49 -26.95
C GLU A 282 -17.99 12.02 -28.35
N ASP A 283 -18.49 11.34 -29.39
CA ASP A 283 -18.48 11.86 -30.77
C ASP A 283 -19.44 13.05 -30.85
N GLY A 284 -18.90 14.23 -31.21
CA GLY A 284 -19.61 15.49 -31.35
C GLY A 284 -20.76 15.43 -32.38
N GLY A 285 -20.79 14.39 -33.21
CA GLY A 285 -21.99 13.94 -33.90
C GLY A 285 -21.94 14.11 -35.42
N TRP A 286 -23.10 13.83 -36.03
CA TRP A 286 -23.24 13.57 -37.47
C TRP A 286 -22.68 14.71 -38.35
N TRP A 287 -21.54 14.45 -39.02
CA TRP A 287 -20.71 15.31 -39.91
C TRP A 287 -19.56 16.12 -39.27
N GLY A 288 -19.21 15.93 -37.99
CA GLY A 288 -18.10 16.68 -37.36
C GLY A 288 -18.38 18.19 -37.29
N TRP A 289 -19.65 18.56 -37.09
CA TRP A 289 -20.06 19.96 -36.96
C TRP A 289 -19.97 20.47 -35.52
N SER A 290 -19.84 19.56 -34.57
CA SER A 290 -19.51 19.86 -33.18
C SER A 290 -18.12 19.34 -32.90
N ASP A 291 -17.47 19.97 -31.95
CA ASP A 291 -16.32 19.41 -31.29
C ASP A 291 -16.73 18.14 -30.53
N ASP A 292 -15.85 17.14 -30.52
CA ASP A 292 -15.98 15.94 -29.70
C ASP A 292 -15.77 16.34 -28.24
N LYS A 293 -16.16 15.48 -27.30
CA LYS A 293 -15.99 15.77 -25.88
C LYS A 293 -15.36 14.62 -25.14
N LEU A 294 -14.46 14.97 -24.24
CA LEU A 294 -14.02 14.07 -23.20
C LEU A 294 -14.85 14.29 -21.95
N HIS A 295 -15.32 13.20 -21.37
CA HIS A 295 -15.99 13.15 -20.07
C HIS A 295 -15.14 12.33 -19.11
N ILE A 296 -14.77 12.93 -17.97
CA ILE A 296 -14.11 12.19 -16.89
C ILE A 296 -15.14 11.87 -15.84
N PHE A 297 -15.24 10.59 -15.49
CA PHE A 297 -16.18 10.02 -14.56
C PHE A 297 -15.43 9.14 -13.56
N SER A 298 -15.69 9.31 -12.27
CA SER A 298 -15.14 8.45 -11.22
C SER A 298 -16.19 7.40 -10.84
N PRO A 299 -15.94 6.10 -11.12
CA PRO A 299 -16.84 5.01 -10.71
C PRO A 299 -17.08 4.98 -9.21
N ALA A 300 -16.02 5.13 -8.40
CA ALA A 300 -16.09 5.12 -6.94
C ALA A 300 -17.01 6.22 -6.37
N SER A 301 -17.00 7.41 -6.96
CA SER A 301 -17.84 8.54 -6.50
C SER A 301 -19.20 8.65 -7.22
N GLU A 302 -19.39 7.87 -8.30
CA GLU A 302 -20.51 7.95 -9.24
C GLU A 302 -20.73 9.37 -9.81
N GLN A 303 -19.66 10.14 -10.03
CA GLN A 303 -19.75 11.54 -10.46
C GLN A 303 -18.88 11.87 -11.68
N PHE A 304 -19.39 12.77 -12.53
CA PHE A 304 -18.59 13.43 -13.54
C PHE A 304 -17.70 14.49 -12.89
N ILE A 305 -16.41 14.40 -13.15
CA ILE A 305 -15.38 15.32 -12.68
C ILE A 305 -15.28 16.51 -13.65
N VAL A 306 -15.12 16.22 -14.94
CA VAL A 306 -15.00 17.24 -15.98
C VAL A 306 -15.66 16.79 -17.29
N SER A 307 -16.09 17.76 -18.09
CA SER A 307 -16.48 17.53 -19.48
C SER A 307 -15.96 18.69 -20.33
N GLN A 308 -15.14 18.39 -21.33
CA GLN A 308 -14.41 19.40 -22.10
C GLN A 308 -14.45 19.07 -23.60
N ASP A 309 -14.68 20.11 -24.41
CA ASP A 309 -14.59 20.02 -25.86
C ASP A 309 -13.13 19.75 -26.28
N VAL A 310 -12.94 18.78 -27.17
CA VAL A 310 -11.66 18.43 -27.79
C VAL A 310 -11.77 18.53 -29.32
N TYR A 311 -10.75 18.09 -30.05
CA TYR A 311 -10.79 18.11 -31.51
C TYR A 311 -11.96 17.26 -32.04
N GLY A 312 -12.83 17.83 -32.89
CA GLY A 312 -14.05 17.17 -33.40
C GLY A 312 -13.88 15.99 -34.37
N HIS A 313 -12.67 15.44 -34.45
CA HIS A 313 -12.35 14.20 -35.17
C HIS A 313 -11.31 13.42 -34.37
N THR A 314 -11.58 13.23 -33.08
CA THR A 314 -10.81 12.35 -32.20
C THR A 314 -11.23 10.91 -32.48
N LEU A 315 -10.26 10.04 -32.67
CA LEU A 315 -10.47 8.65 -33.06
C LEU A 315 -10.49 7.72 -31.86
N ASP A 316 -9.64 7.98 -30.87
CA ASP A 316 -9.37 7.07 -29.77
C ASP A 316 -8.75 7.79 -28.56
N VAL A 317 -8.79 7.13 -27.40
CA VAL A 317 -8.25 7.62 -26.12
C VAL A 317 -7.48 6.51 -25.42
N ALA A 318 -6.31 6.84 -24.88
CA ALA A 318 -5.59 6.00 -23.92
C ALA A 318 -5.25 6.82 -22.68
N VAL A 319 -5.08 6.14 -21.56
CA VAL A 319 -4.75 6.75 -20.27
C VAL A 319 -3.58 5.97 -19.66
N GLY A 320 -2.63 6.66 -19.03
CA GLY A 320 -1.55 6.04 -18.29
C GLY A 320 -0.47 7.05 -17.86
N ASP A 321 0.32 6.66 -16.86
CA ASP A 321 1.41 7.49 -16.34
C ASP A 321 2.53 7.57 -17.37
N ARG A 322 2.71 8.76 -17.93
CA ARG A 322 3.70 9.03 -18.96
C ARG A 322 5.04 9.47 -18.37
N ASN A 323 5.02 10.02 -17.16
CA ASN A 323 6.14 10.80 -16.64
C ASN A 323 6.57 10.37 -15.24
N SER A 324 6.01 9.27 -14.74
CA SER A 324 6.36 8.66 -13.47
C SER A 324 6.01 9.52 -12.27
N ASP A 325 4.98 10.37 -12.37
CA ASP A 325 4.51 11.20 -11.26
C ASP A 325 3.32 10.60 -10.51
N GLU A 326 2.99 9.32 -10.77
CA GLU A 326 1.86 8.58 -10.18
C GLU A 326 0.51 9.25 -10.49
N VAL A 327 0.46 10.04 -11.56
CA VAL A 327 -0.75 10.69 -12.05
C VAL A 327 -0.83 10.44 -13.55
N ASP A 328 -1.89 9.78 -13.97
CA ASP A 328 -2.06 9.39 -15.35
C ASP A 328 -2.35 10.59 -16.24
N GLU A 329 -1.81 10.53 -17.45
CA GLU A 329 -2.11 11.45 -18.53
C GLU A 329 -3.09 10.82 -19.52
N ILE A 330 -3.79 11.68 -20.25
CA ILE A 330 -4.75 11.29 -21.28
C ILE A 330 -4.12 11.54 -22.64
N ALA A 331 -3.92 10.47 -23.41
CA ALA A 331 -3.54 10.54 -24.81
C ALA A 331 -4.77 10.46 -25.69
N ILE A 332 -4.97 11.46 -26.55
CA ILE A 332 -6.02 11.43 -27.58
C ILE A 332 -5.42 11.32 -28.97
N LEU A 333 -5.96 10.41 -29.78
CA LEU A 333 -5.57 10.22 -31.17
C LEU A 333 -6.51 10.99 -32.09
N ARG A 334 -5.98 11.75 -33.05
CA ARG A 334 -6.76 12.60 -33.95
C ARG A 334 -6.68 12.14 -35.40
N GLU A 335 -7.76 12.33 -36.15
CA GLU A 335 -7.85 11.99 -37.58
C GLU A 335 -6.86 12.79 -38.45
N ASP A 336 -6.41 13.97 -38.00
CA ASP A 336 -5.42 14.79 -38.71
C ASP A 336 -3.96 14.38 -38.45
N HIS A 337 -3.74 13.11 -38.09
CA HIS A 337 -2.43 12.49 -37.85
C HIS A 337 -1.67 13.16 -36.72
N LYS A 338 -2.37 13.38 -35.62
CA LYS A 338 -1.79 13.94 -34.42
C LYS A 338 -2.24 13.13 -33.23
N PHE A 339 -1.44 13.19 -32.19
CA PHE A 339 -1.94 12.92 -30.85
C PHE A 339 -1.78 14.17 -29.99
N GLU A 340 -2.60 14.28 -28.96
CA GLU A 340 -2.45 15.28 -27.90
C GLU A 340 -2.35 14.58 -26.56
N LEU A 341 -1.60 15.19 -25.64
CA LEU A 341 -1.55 14.76 -24.26
C LEU A 341 -2.23 15.81 -23.39
N LEU A 342 -3.12 15.35 -22.51
CA LEU A 342 -3.86 16.17 -21.58
C LEU A 342 -3.58 15.70 -20.15
N LYS A 343 -3.57 16.63 -19.19
CA LYS A 343 -3.48 16.35 -17.76
C LYS A 343 -4.67 16.95 -17.04
N LEU A 344 -5.27 16.19 -16.13
CA LEU A 344 -6.29 16.70 -15.20
C LEU A 344 -5.60 17.54 -14.12
N SER A 345 -6.02 18.80 -14.01
CA SER A 345 -5.54 19.68 -12.95
C SER A 345 -6.40 19.55 -11.69
N THR A 346 -5.81 19.88 -10.54
CA THR A 346 -6.49 19.91 -9.22
C THR A 346 -7.74 20.80 -9.12
N ASP A 347 -8.03 21.66 -10.11
CA ASP A 347 -9.27 22.43 -10.22
C ASP A 347 -10.28 21.82 -11.20
N ASN A 348 -10.11 20.54 -11.53
CA ASN A 348 -10.94 19.73 -12.43
C ASN A 348 -11.03 20.32 -13.84
N THR A 349 -9.89 20.74 -14.40
CA THR A 349 -9.80 21.19 -15.79
C THR A 349 -8.77 20.37 -16.56
N LEU A 350 -8.97 20.20 -17.87
CA LEU A 350 -7.97 19.53 -18.70
C LEU A 350 -7.02 20.55 -19.31
N SER A 351 -5.74 20.37 -19.00
CA SER A 351 -4.65 21.16 -19.57
C SER A 351 -3.95 20.37 -20.67
N ASN A 352 -3.77 20.98 -21.85
CA ASN A 352 -3.01 20.37 -22.94
C ASN A 352 -1.50 20.51 -22.65
N LEU A 353 -0.81 19.37 -22.55
CA LEU A 353 0.63 19.27 -22.36
C LEU A 353 1.38 19.45 -23.67
N GLY A 354 0.80 18.96 -24.76
CA GLY A 354 1.30 19.19 -26.12
C GLY A 354 0.45 18.50 -27.18
N SER A 355 0.85 18.73 -28.43
CA SER A 355 0.29 18.06 -29.60
C SER A 355 1.41 17.84 -30.61
N TRP A 356 1.48 16.62 -31.13
CA TRP A 356 2.58 16.16 -31.98
C TRP A 356 2.04 15.49 -33.24
N ASP A 357 2.78 15.67 -34.34
CA ASP A 357 2.46 15.03 -35.62
C ASP A 357 2.94 13.57 -35.57
N ILE A 358 2.08 12.65 -36.01
CA ILE A 358 2.44 11.26 -36.26
C ILE A 358 3.21 11.24 -37.57
N THR A 359 4.54 11.14 -37.47
CA THR A 359 5.45 11.34 -38.61
C THR A 359 5.53 10.17 -39.58
N VAL A 360 4.84 9.07 -39.28
CA VAL A 360 4.84 7.80 -40.02
C VAL A 360 3.40 7.37 -40.33
N GLY A 361 3.21 6.73 -41.48
CA GLY A 361 1.90 6.31 -41.97
C GLY A 361 1.04 7.41 -42.61
N ASP A 362 0.07 6.96 -43.39
CA ASP A 362 -0.97 7.77 -44.06
C ASP A 362 -2.32 7.74 -43.31
N THR A 363 -2.46 6.94 -42.26
CA THR A 363 -3.63 6.88 -41.39
C THR A 363 -3.24 6.45 -39.97
N ALA A 364 -4.03 6.83 -38.97
CA ALA A 364 -3.94 6.32 -37.61
C ALA A 364 -5.33 5.86 -37.14
N GLN A 365 -5.42 4.86 -36.25
CA GLN A 365 -6.71 4.28 -35.84
C GLN A 365 -6.90 4.04 -34.35
N ARG A 366 -5.85 3.59 -33.66
CA ARG A 366 -5.88 3.28 -32.23
C ARG A 366 -4.61 3.72 -31.54
N ILE A 367 -4.70 3.99 -30.25
CA ILE A 367 -3.59 4.39 -29.39
C ILE A 367 -3.60 3.57 -28.09
N SER A 368 -2.43 3.21 -27.59
CA SER A 368 -2.22 2.58 -26.29
C SER A 368 -0.99 3.20 -25.61
N MET A 369 -0.94 3.16 -24.29
CA MET A 369 0.22 3.59 -23.49
C MET A 369 0.93 2.40 -22.85
N LEU A 370 2.28 2.35 -22.87
CA LEU A 370 3.11 1.28 -22.26
C LEU A 370 4.60 1.66 -22.22
N ASP A 371 5.39 1.00 -21.36
CA ASP A 371 6.88 1.00 -21.39
C ASP A 371 7.40 0.15 -22.58
N TRP A 372 7.41 0.74 -23.76
CA TRP A 372 7.83 0.11 -25.01
C TRP A 372 9.34 -0.11 -25.08
N ASP A 373 10.14 0.82 -24.58
CA ASP A 373 11.58 0.81 -24.80
C ASP A 373 12.37 0.13 -23.66
N GLY A 374 11.71 -0.09 -22.53
CA GLY A 374 12.23 -0.82 -21.39
C GLY A 374 13.17 0.04 -20.56
N ASP A 375 12.93 1.35 -20.46
CA ASP A 375 13.79 2.27 -19.73
C ASP A 375 13.27 2.75 -18.34
N THR A 376 11.98 2.55 -18.05
CA THR A 376 11.33 2.60 -16.70
C THR A 376 12.19 1.97 -15.58
N ALA A 377 12.10 2.42 -14.33
CA ALA A 377 12.80 1.74 -13.23
C ALA A 377 11.97 0.56 -12.68
N SER A 378 12.64 -0.45 -12.12
CA SER A 378 11.95 -1.59 -11.48
C SER A 378 12.74 -2.14 -10.30
N GLY A 379 12.05 -2.81 -9.38
CA GLY A 379 12.61 -3.62 -8.31
C GLY A 379 12.26 -5.08 -8.52
N ARG A 380 13.28 -5.93 -8.60
CA ARG A 380 13.10 -7.39 -8.69
C ARG A 380 13.43 -8.06 -7.38
N LEU A 381 12.51 -8.89 -6.90
CA LEU A 381 12.71 -9.67 -5.68
C LEU A 381 13.84 -10.69 -5.88
N VAL A 382 14.82 -10.66 -4.98
CA VAL A 382 16.01 -11.54 -5.02
C VAL A 382 15.75 -12.83 -4.25
N ASN A 383 14.99 -12.77 -3.16
CA ASN A 383 14.67 -13.90 -2.30
C ASN A 383 13.18 -14.23 -2.35
N ALA A 384 12.84 -15.35 -2.99
CA ALA A 384 11.47 -15.83 -3.07
C ALA A 384 10.87 -16.18 -1.69
N GLU A 385 11.72 -16.63 -0.75
CA GLU A 385 11.33 -16.82 0.65
C GLU A 385 11.90 -15.67 1.50
N PRO A 386 11.09 -15.05 2.37
CA PRO A 386 11.57 -14.00 3.26
C PRO A 386 12.62 -14.54 4.23
N GLU A 387 13.64 -13.74 4.51
CA GLU A 387 14.57 -14.01 5.59
C GLU A 387 13.95 -13.55 6.92
N LEU A 388 13.73 -14.46 7.87
CA LEU A 388 13.25 -14.09 9.20
C LEU A 388 14.37 -13.42 10.00
N ILE A 389 14.22 -12.11 10.22
CA ILE A 389 15.14 -11.28 10.99
C ILE A 389 14.54 -10.99 12.37
N ALA A 390 15.25 -11.46 13.39
CA ALA A 390 14.96 -11.09 14.76
C ALA A 390 15.42 -9.66 15.05
N GLY A 391 14.49 -8.80 15.43
CA GLY A 391 14.77 -7.50 15.99
C GLY A 391 15.59 -7.60 17.28
N LYS A 392 16.31 -6.53 17.61
CA LYS A 392 17.02 -6.47 18.89
C LYS A 392 16.03 -6.39 20.04
N ALA A 393 16.30 -7.12 21.11
CA ALA A 393 15.59 -6.92 22.36
C ALA A 393 15.90 -5.52 22.89
N ILE A 394 14.86 -4.72 23.14
CA ILE A 394 14.98 -3.36 23.65
C ILE A 394 14.17 -3.20 24.95
N PRO A 395 14.74 -2.57 25.98
CA PRO A 395 13.98 -2.18 27.17
C PRO A 395 13.08 -0.99 26.80
N ILE A 396 11.77 -1.21 26.74
CA ILE A 396 10.82 -0.13 26.39
C ILE A 396 10.36 0.66 27.61
N ALA A 397 10.40 0.06 28.82
CA ALA A 397 10.07 0.76 30.05
C ALA A 397 10.64 0.08 31.30
N ALA A 398 10.96 0.88 32.32
CA ALA A 398 11.31 0.42 33.65
C ALA A 398 10.38 1.07 34.67
N LEU A 399 9.74 0.26 35.51
CA LEU A 399 8.66 0.69 36.37
C LEU A 399 9.12 0.77 37.82
N MET A 400 8.90 1.91 38.47
CA MET A 400 9.28 2.10 39.87
C MET A 400 8.04 1.91 40.75
N PHE A 401 8.11 1.02 41.73
CA PHE A 401 7.01 0.84 42.70
C PHE A 401 6.81 2.13 43.49
N PRO A 402 5.57 2.55 43.81
CA PRO A 402 5.34 3.72 44.65
C PRO A 402 5.93 3.51 46.06
N PRO A 403 6.24 4.60 46.81
CA PRO A 403 6.75 4.48 48.17
C PRO A 403 5.72 3.81 49.09
N PHE A 404 6.12 2.72 49.73
CA PHE A 404 5.33 2.08 50.79
C PHE A 404 6.22 1.64 51.96
N PRO A 405 5.73 1.73 53.21
CA PRO A 405 6.43 1.21 54.38
C PRO A 405 6.22 -0.30 54.48
N ASN A 406 7.30 -1.08 54.36
CA ASN A 406 7.27 -2.54 54.46
C ASN A 406 6.71 -3.09 55.79
N LYS A 407 6.65 -2.28 56.85
CA LYS A 407 6.15 -2.68 58.18
C LYS A 407 4.64 -2.48 58.41
N VAL A 408 3.92 -1.83 57.49
CA VAL A 408 2.51 -1.45 57.71
C VAL A 408 1.56 -2.19 56.77
N ALA A 409 2.03 -2.62 55.60
CA ALA A 409 1.24 -3.45 54.68
C ALA A 409 1.26 -4.91 55.15
N VAL A 410 0.16 -5.41 55.72
CA VAL A 410 0.00 -6.81 56.18
C VAL A 410 -0.31 -7.76 54.99
N GLY A 411 0.00 -7.35 53.76
CA GLY A 411 -0.23 -8.12 52.53
C GLY A 411 0.65 -7.59 51.41
N ALA A 412 0.96 -8.45 50.43
CA ALA A 412 1.71 -8.06 49.24
C ALA A 412 0.94 -6.95 48.51
N LEU A 413 1.62 -5.85 48.21
CA LEU A 413 1.06 -4.83 47.33
C LEU A 413 1.08 -5.38 45.91
N SER A 414 -0.10 -5.62 45.35
CA SER A 414 -0.28 -6.00 43.96
C SER A 414 -0.50 -4.76 43.11
N ALA A 415 0.44 -4.48 42.21
CA ALA A 415 0.21 -3.62 41.07
C ALA A 415 -0.15 -4.50 39.87
N SER A 416 -1.23 -4.17 39.16
CA SER A 416 -1.51 -4.80 37.86
C SER A 416 -1.03 -3.87 36.77
N ILE A 417 -0.18 -4.38 35.89
CA ILE A 417 0.36 -3.61 34.78
C ILE A 417 -0.04 -4.32 33.49
N THR A 418 -0.88 -3.67 32.71
CA THR A 418 -1.26 -4.18 31.40
C THR A 418 -0.25 -3.67 30.38
N LEU A 419 0.37 -4.59 29.64
CA LEU A 419 1.40 -4.30 28.66
C LEU A 419 1.15 -5.20 27.45
N GLY A 420 0.58 -4.63 26.40
CA GLY A 420 0.42 -5.33 25.15
C GLY A 420 1.42 -4.82 24.13
N ASP A 421 1.94 -5.74 23.31
CA ASP A 421 2.13 -5.38 21.92
C ASP A 421 0.71 -5.14 21.37
N VAL A 422 0.47 -3.95 20.86
CA VAL A 422 -0.68 -3.78 19.98
C VAL A 422 -0.22 -4.40 18.68
N GLU A 423 -0.51 -5.69 18.49
CA GLU A 423 -0.46 -6.29 17.17
C GLU A 423 -1.67 -5.77 16.41
N SER A 424 -1.57 -4.51 16.01
CA SER A 424 -2.45 -3.98 15.00
C SER A 424 -1.99 -4.62 13.69
N ILE A 425 -2.80 -5.54 13.18
CA ILE A 425 -2.82 -5.74 11.74
C ILE A 425 -3.47 -4.48 11.19
N ASP A 426 -2.65 -3.45 11.04
CA ASP A 426 -3.06 -2.25 10.34
C ASP A 426 -3.03 -2.61 8.85
N GLU A 427 -4.16 -3.05 8.30
CA GLU A 427 -4.44 -2.74 6.91
C GLU A 427 -4.58 -1.21 6.86
N THR A 428 -3.45 -0.56 6.63
CA THR A 428 -3.39 0.90 6.49
C THR A 428 -3.45 1.18 5.00
N MET A 429 -4.65 1.33 4.45
CA MET A 429 -4.78 2.16 3.26
C MET A 429 -4.46 3.58 3.69
N THR A 430 -3.44 4.16 3.08
CA THR A 430 -2.86 5.44 3.49
C THR A 430 -2.79 6.36 2.28
N ASP A 431 -3.91 6.94 1.89
CA ASP A 431 -3.90 7.94 0.81
C ASP A 431 -3.35 9.23 1.36
N THR A 432 -2.20 9.66 0.82
CA THR A 432 -1.51 10.86 1.27
C THR A 432 -1.53 11.91 0.16
N LEU A 433 -2.59 12.70 0.10
CA LEU A 433 -2.68 13.84 -0.81
C LEU A 433 -1.72 14.95 -0.37
N SER A 434 -0.69 15.23 -1.17
CA SER A 434 0.36 16.21 -0.87
C SER A 434 0.28 17.44 -1.79
N LEU A 435 -0.23 18.57 -1.30
CA LEU A 435 -0.29 19.84 -2.04
C LEU A 435 0.78 20.84 -1.57
N GLY A 436 1.79 21.09 -2.40
CA GLY A 436 2.83 22.11 -2.17
C GLY A 436 2.55 23.43 -2.90
N VAL A 437 2.32 24.52 -2.17
CA VAL A 437 2.19 25.88 -2.74
C VAL A 437 3.42 26.72 -2.37
N GLY A 438 4.29 26.96 -3.35
CA GLY A 438 5.48 27.80 -3.21
C GLY A 438 5.30 29.19 -3.86
N LEU A 439 5.48 30.27 -3.08
CA LEU A 439 5.46 31.65 -3.59
C LEU A 439 6.85 32.28 -3.49
N GLY A 440 7.50 32.49 -4.63
CA GLY A 440 8.77 33.20 -4.73
C GLY A 440 8.58 34.70 -4.95
N LEU A 441 8.94 35.54 -3.98
CA LEU A 441 8.95 37.00 -4.15
C LEU A 441 10.40 37.49 -4.23
N SER A 442 10.77 38.08 -5.37
CA SER A 442 12.09 38.69 -5.55
C SER A 442 11.96 40.14 -6.00
N PHE A 443 12.65 41.04 -5.31
CA PHE A 443 12.75 42.44 -5.69
C PHE A 443 14.23 42.77 -5.95
N GLY A 444 14.52 43.19 -7.18
CA GLY A 444 15.85 43.63 -7.59
C GLY A 444 15.79 45.07 -8.08
N ALA A 445 16.73 45.91 -7.62
CA ALA A 445 16.95 47.23 -8.17
C ALA A 445 18.37 47.29 -8.76
N GLU A 446 18.48 47.61 -10.05
CA GLU A 446 19.76 47.81 -10.72
C GLU A 446 20.11 49.29 -10.77
N THR A 447 21.30 49.65 -10.29
CA THR A 447 21.93 50.94 -10.58
C THR A 447 23.34 50.70 -11.13
N PRO A 448 23.95 51.65 -11.87
CA PRO A 448 25.23 51.43 -12.55
C PRO A 448 26.43 51.09 -11.65
N ILE A 449 26.27 51.14 -10.32
CA ILE A 449 27.38 51.01 -9.36
C ILE A 449 27.14 49.93 -8.29
N PHE A 450 25.94 49.36 -8.17
CA PHE A 450 25.64 48.21 -7.29
C PHE A 450 24.45 47.40 -7.81
N LYS A 451 24.54 46.06 -7.73
CA LYS A 451 23.41 45.14 -7.81
C LYS A 451 23.16 44.55 -6.42
N ALA A 452 21.94 44.71 -5.92
CA ALA A 452 21.47 44.01 -4.73
C ALA A 452 20.14 43.32 -5.05
N LYS A 453 20.07 42.02 -4.77
CA LYS A 453 18.87 41.19 -4.89
C LYS A 453 18.58 40.62 -3.51
N ILE A 454 17.38 40.84 -3.01
CA ILE A 454 16.85 40.14 -1.84
C ILE A 454 15.66 39.34 -2.36
N GLY A 455 15.72 38.02 -2.18
CA GLY A 455 14.62 37.10 -2.46
C GLY A 455 14.25 36.37 -1.19
N GLY A 456 12.95 36.22 -0.95
CA GLY A 456 12.39 35.32 0.06
C GLY A 456 11.52 34.27 -0.64
N TYR A 457 11.53 33.05 -0.12
CA TYR A 457 10.76 31.93 -0.64
C TYR A 457 9.83 31.47 0.47
N LEU A 458 8.52 31.57 0.26
CA LEU A 458 7.52 31.03 1.17
C LEU A 458 7.07 29.70 0.60
N ASN A 459 7.35 28.60 1.31
CA ASN A 459 6.83 27.29 0.95
C ASN A 459 5.77 26.85 1.96
N LYS A 460 4.61 26.43 1.46
CA LYS A 460 3.54 25.88 2.27
C LYS A 460 3.14 24.53 1.72
N ASN A 461 3.42 23.48 2.49
CA ASN A 461 3.02 22.12 2.15
C ASN A 461 1.82 21.74 3.01
N PHE A 462 0.77 21.28 2.36
CA PHE A 462 -0.37 20.62 2.97
C PHE A 462 -0.28 19.14 2.62
N SER A 463 -0.36 18.27 3.61
CA SER A 463 -0.55 16.85 3.40
C SER A 463 -1.80 16.43 4.16
N VAL A 464 -2.74 15.80 3.47
CA VAL A 464 -3.94 15.22 4.06
C VAL A 464 -3.80 13.71 3.92
N THR A 465 -3.79 13.02 5.06
CA THR A 465 -3.76 11.56 5.10
C THR A 465 -5.11 11.08 5.61
N GLN A 466 -5.82 10.31 4.80
CA GLN A 466 -7.01 9.59 5.24
C GLN A 466 -6.59 8.18 5.64
N GLN A 467 -6.93 7.79 6.87
CA GLN A 467 -6.50 6.53 7.45
C GLN A 467 -7.72 5.81 8.01
N ILE A 468 -8.07 4.67 7.42
CA ILE A 468 -9.02 3.71 8.00
C ILE A 468 -8.20 2.68 8.78
N THR A 469 -8.42 2.57 10.08
CA THR A 469 -7.66 1.66 10.93
C THR A 469 -8.59 0.61 11.55
N LYS A 470 -8.46 -0.66 11.12
CA LYS A 470 -8.99 -1.80 11.87
C LYS A 470 -7.97 -2.24 12.90
N SER A 471 -8.20 -1.92 14.17
CA SER A 471 -7.27 -2.28 15.24
C SER A 471 -7.69 -3.58 15.95
N TYR A 472 -6.83 -4.59 15.86
CA TYR A 472 -6.84 -5.72 16.79
C TYR A 472 -5.84 -5.42 17.91
N GLN A 473 -6.23 -5.63 19.17
CA GLN A 473 -5.33 -5.39 20.31
C GLN A 473 -5.13 -6.70 21.08
N VAL A 474 -4.02 -7.39 20.82
CA VAL A 474 -3.61 -8.60 21.55
C VAL A 474 -2.57 -8.24 22.60
N GLY A 475 -3.02 -7.78 23.77
CA GLY A 475 -2.12 -7.37 24.84
C GLY A 475 -1.86 -8.44 25.91
N ALA A 476 -0.65 -8.48 26.46
CA ALA A 476 -0.36 -9.24 27.68
C ALA A 476 -0.73 -8.43 28.94
N ARG A 477 -1.07 -9.13 30.01
CA ARG A 477 -1.30 -8.49 31.33
C ARG A 477 -0.38 -9.11 32.35
N TYR A 478 0.42 -8.27 32.98
CA TYR A 478 1.36 -8.67 34.01
C TYR A 478 0.87 -8.24 35.39
N TRP A 479 1.11 -9.09 36.37
CA TRP A 479 0.84 -8.80 37.78
C TRP A 479 2.16 -8.72 38.52
N ILE A 480 2.39 -7.59 39.18
CA ILE A 480 3.65 -7.31 39.84
C ILE A 480 3.41 -7.14 41.33
N LEU A 481 4.12 -7.94 42.12
CA LEU A 481 4.03 -7.94 43.56
C LEU A 481 5.31 -7.35 44.16
N ALA A 482 5.15 -6.32 44.99
CA ALA A 482 6.29 -5.74 45.69
C ALA A 482 6.63 -6.58 46.94
N GLN A 483 7.55 -7.54 46.81
CA GLN A 483 7.99 -8.45 47.89
C GLN A 483 9.49 -8.28 48.19
N PRO A 484 9.90 -7.19 48.87
CA PRO A 484 11.31 -6.90 49.13
C PRO A 484 12.01 -7.96 50.01
N GLU A 485 11.25 -8.73 50.78
CA GLU A 485 11.76 -9.83 51.60
C GLU A 485 12.29 -11.01 50.76
N LEU A 486 11.72 -11.23 49.58
CA LEU A 486 12.10 -12.32 48.68
C LEU A 486 13.11 -11.87 47.63
N HIS A 487 12.99 -10.64 47.14
CA HIS A 487 13.75 -10.19 45.95
C HIS A 487 14.81 -9.13 46.25
N GLY A 488 14.92 -8.73 47.52
CA GLY A 488 15.75 -7.61 47.96
C GLY A 488 15.05 -6.27 47.74
N THR A 489 15.68 -5.19 48.18
CA THR A 489 15.05 -3.87 48.18
C THR A 489 15.29 -3.08 46.89
N ALA A 490 16.36 -3.34 46.14
CA ALA A 490 16.69 -2.59 44.93
C ALA A 490 16.31 -3.39 43.68
N TYR A 491 15.04 -3.35 43.29
CA TYR A 491 14.58 -3.92 42.02
C TYR A 491 13.39 -3.17 41.45
N ALA A 492 13.24 -3.27 40.14
CA ALA A 492 12.16 -2.71 39.36
C ALA A 492 11.74 -3.72 38.28
N PRO A 493 10.48 -3.76 37.85
CA PRO A 493 10.10 -4.44 36.62
C PRO A 493 10.64 -3.69 35.40
N VAL A 494 11.21 -4.42 34.46
CA VAL A 494 11.73 -3.94 33.19
C VAL A 494 11.00 -4.66 32.07
N ILE A 495 10.37 -3.89 31.19
CA ILE A 495 9.61 -4.36 30.05
C ILE A 495 10.54 -4.43 28.87
N MET A 496 10.64 -5.63 28.30
CA MET A 496 11.43 -5.91 27.12
C MET A 496 10.50 -6.19 25.96
N SER A 497 10.84 -5.68 24.78
CA SER A 497 10.16 -6.03 23.53
C SER A 497 11.20 -6.34 22.46
N CYS A 498 10.88 -7.30 21.59
CA CYS A 498 11.59 -7.56 20.34
C CYS A 498 10.58 -7.83 19.23
N GLY A 499 10.78 -7.23 18.05
CA GLY A 499 10.00 -7.54 16.86
C GLY A 499 10.62 -8.65 16.02
N CYS A 500 9.80 -9.31 15.20
CA CYS A 500 10.22 -10.20 14.13
C CYS A 500 9.85 -9.62 12.79
N TYR A 501 10.75 -9.76 11.83
CA TYR A 501 10.54 -9.21 10.51
C TYR A 501 10.83 -10.25 9.46
N HIS A 502 9.99 -10.34 8.45
CA HIS A 502 10.36 -10.91 7.17
C HIS A 502 11.09 -9.85 6.36
N ARG A 503 12.33 -10.16 5.98
CA ARG A 503 13.13 -9.32 5.11
C ARG A 503 12.98 -9.81 3.67
N TYR A 504 12.49 -8.92 2.83
CA TYR A 504 12.48 -9.04 1.38
C TYR A 504 13.58 -8.14 0.82
N GLN A 505 14.38 -8.71 -0.06
CA GLN A 505 15.47 -8.02 -0.71
C GLN A 505 15.15 -7.85 -2.18
N TYR A 506 15.11 -6.61 -2.62
CA TYR A 506 14.92 -6.24 -4.02
C TYR A 506 16.25 -5.75 -4.59
N VAL A 507 16.46 -5.98 -5.88
CA VAL A 507 17.51 -5.33 -6.65
C VAL A 507 16.87 -4.42 -7.68
N THR A 508 17.31 -3.17 -7.72
CA THR A 508 16.83 -2.21 -8.70
C THR A 508 17.39 -2.52 -10.09
N GLU A 509 16.55 -2.40 -11.10
CA GLU A 509 16.92 -2.35 -12.51
C GLU A 509 16.40 -1.00 -13.04
N ASP A 510 17.35 -0.09 -13.27
CA ASP A 510 17.11 1.30 -13.62
C ASP A 510 18.05 1.66 -14.77
N PRO A 511 17.63 1.35 -16.02
CA PRO A 511 18.42 1.56 -17.23
C PRO A 511 18.49 3.04 -17.63
N ALA A 512 17.45 3.84 -17.41
CA ALA A 512 17.44 5.29 -17.63
C ALA A 512 18.23 6.08 -16.56
N GLY A 513 18.42 5.50 -15.37
CA GLY A 513 19.11 6.12 -14.25
C GLY A 513 18.24 7.07 -13.43
N THR A 514 16.92 6.91 -13.47
CA THR A 514 15.91 7.78 -12.83
C THR A 514 15.96 7.68 -11.30
N ILE A 515 16.25 6.50 -10.74
CA ILE A 515 16.31 6.22 -9.29
C ILE A 515 17.75 6.03 -8.78
N GLY A 516 18.74 6.51 -9.54
CA GLY A 516 20.16 6.48 -9.16
C GLY A 516 20.92 5.23 -9.65
N GLY A 517 20.34 4.48 -10.58
CA GLY A 517 20.98 3.40 -11.33
C GLY A 517 20.67 1.98 -10.86
N SER A 518 20.98 1.04 -11.73
CA SER A 518 20.76 -0.40 -11.53
C SER A 518 21.68 -1.03 -10.47
N GLY A 519 21.22 -2.12 -9.87
CA GLY A 519 21.99 -2.98 -8.95
C GLY A 519 21.95 -2.53 -7.48
N GLN A 520 21.14 -1.53 -7.14
CA GLN A 520 20.96 -1.13 -5.73
C GLN A 520 20.13 -2.18 -5.01
N GLN A 521 20.53 -2.50 -3.78
CA GLN A 521 19.77 -3.43 -2.93
C GLN A 521 18.85 -2.64 -2.02
N VAL A 522 17.57 -2.99 -2.04
CA VAL A 522 16.55 -2.42 -1.17
C VAL A 522 16.02 -3.53 -0.26
N ASP A 523 16.15 -3.33 1.05
CA ASP A 523 15.63 -4.25 2.05
C ASP A 523 14.29 -3.73 2.58
N ILE A 524 13.24 -4.52 2.47
CA ILE A 524 11.92 -4.25 3.05
C ILE A 524 11.68 -5.22 4.19
N PHE A 525 11.32 -4.68 5.34
CA PHE A 525 11.07 -5.44 6.56
C PHE A 525 9.58 -5.42 6.89
N VAL A 526 8.91 -6.56 6.76
CA VAL A 526 7.50 -6.73 7.12
C VAL A 526 7.44 -7.31 8.54
N PRO A 527 6.82 -6.64 9.52
CA PRO A 527 6.66 -7.20 10.86
C PRO A 527 5.80 -8.47 10.78
N VAL A 528 6.26 -9.57 11.38
CA VAL A 528 5.56 -10.87 11.35
C VAL A 528 5.33 -11.48 12.74
N GLY A 529 5.49 -10.65 13.76
CA GLY A 529 5.29 -11.00 15.15
C GLY A 529 6.35 -10.35 16.02
N GLY A 530 6.50 -10.89 17.21
CA GLY A 530 7.45 -10.41 18.19
C GLY A 530 7.16 -11.00 19.56
N GLN A 531 7.86 -10.50 20.55
CA GLN A 531 7.64 -10.89 21.92
C GLN A 531 7.84 -9.71 22.84
N THR A 532 6.88 -9.52 23.75
CA THR A 532 7.05 -8.69 24.93
C THR A 532 7.21 -9.57 26.17
N GLN A 533 8.22 -9.27 26.99
CA GLN A 533 8.42 -9.91 28.29
C GLN A 533 8.57 -8.87 29.40
N LEU A 534 8.29 -9.28 30.62
CA LEU A 534 8.60 -8.49 31.81
C LEU A 534 9.66 -9.21 32.64
N TRP A 535 10.76 -8.53 32.89
CA TRP A 535 11.88 -9.01 33.70
C TRP A 535 12.02 -8.21 34.99
N SER A 536 12.68 -8.79 35.99
CA SER A 536 13.22 -7.97 37.08
C SER A 536 14.47 -7.23 36.61
N SER A 537 14.72 -6.04 37.13
CA SER A 537 15.92 -5.24 36.80
C SER A 537 17.21 -6.00 37.11
N LYS A 538 17.17 -6.94 38.06
CA LYS A 538 18.28 -7.83 38.37
C LYS A 538 18.55 -8.82 37.24
N ARG A 539 17.53 -9.56 36.80
CA ARG A 539 17.63 -10.47 35.64
C ARG A 539 18.03 -9.70 34.38
N TYR A 540 17.38 -8.58 34.13
CA TYR A 540 17.71 -7.69 33.01
C TYR A 540 19.19 -7.27 33.05
N ASN A 541 19.70 -6.82 34.19
CA ASN A 541 21.10 -6.41 34.31
C ASN A 541 22.09 -7.58 34.20
N ALA A 542 21.72 -8.77 34.69
CA ALA A 542 22.51 -9.98 34.50
C ALA A 542 22.59 -10.34 33.00
N MET A 543 21.47 -10.23 32.28
CA MET A 543 21.42 -10.40 30.83
C MET A 543 22.26 -9.34 30.12
N ALA A 544 22.11 -8.07 30.48
CA ALA A 544 22.88 -6.95 29.92
C ALA A 544 24.39 -7.12 30.14
N GLU A 545 24.80 -7.67 31.28
CA GLU A 545 26.19 -8.02 31.57
C GLU A 545 26.68 -9.22 30.75
N ALA A 546 25.87 -10.26 30.62
CA ALA A 546 26.23 -11.47 29.89
C ALA A 546 26.38 -11.22 28.37
N THR A 547 25.48 -10.42 27.79
CA THR A 547 25.48 -10.12 26.35
C THR A 547 26.33 -8.91 25.98
N GLY A 548 26.48 -7.94 26.88
CA GLY A 548 27.20 -6.69 26.64
C GLY A 548 26.53 -5.76 25.62
N THR A 549 25.33 -6.08 25.12
CA THR A 549 24.62 -5.32 24.09
C THR A 549 23.51 -4.44 24.66
N LEU A 550 23.04 -4.71 25.88
CA LEU A 550 22.01 -3.91 26.54
C LEU A 550 22.60 -2.93 27.56
N PRO A 551 21.97 -1.74 27.74
CA PRO A 551 22.36 -0.82 28.79
C PRO A 551 22.00 -1.39 30.17
N LYS A 552 22.81 -1.17 31.21
CA LYS A 552 22.41 -1.52 32.58
C LYS A 552 21.41 -0.49 33.11
N ILE A 553 20.38 -0.96 33.82
CA ILE A 553 19.38 -0.13 34.49
C ILE A 553 19.66 -0.13 35.99
N GLU A 554 20.12 1.00 36.51
CA GLU A 554 20.25 1.19 37.95
C GLU A 554 18.89 1.54 38.55
N VAL A 555 18.54 0.88 39.66
CA VAL A 555 17.31 1.18 40.41
C VAL A 555 17.71 2.04 41.60
N PRO A 556 17.49 3.37 41.56
CA PRO A 556 18.00 4.28 42.59
C PRO A 556 17.20 4.20 43.89
N ILE A 557 16.04 3.54 43.87
CA ILE A 557 15.12 3.41 45.01
C ILE A 557 15.20 2.03 45.67
N ARG A 558 14.80 1.99 46.93
CA ARG A 558 14.68 0.78 47.74
C ARG A 558 13.21 0.54 48.07
N VAL A 559 12.62 -0.44 47.39
CA VAL A 559 11.27 -0.96 47.62
C VAL A 559 11.08 -1.28 49.11
N GLY A 560 10.04 -0.71 49.71
CA GLY A 560 9.76 -0.85 51.14
C GLY A 560 10.45 0.16 52.07
N GLU A 561 11.39 0.96 51.56
CA GLU A 561 12.11 2.01 52.30
C GLU A 561 11.72 3.39 51.75
N VAL A 562 10.67 3.99 52.32
CA VAL A 562 10.12 5.28 51.87
C VAL A 562 11.17 6.39 51.77
N SER A 563 12.18 6.41 52.65
CA SER A 563 13.27 7.40 52.62
C SER A 563 14.22 7.28 51.43
N SER A 564 14.19 6.17 50.69
CA SER A 564 15.01 5.98 49.49
C SER A 564 14.40 6.60 48.23
N TYR A 565 13.13 7.02 48.30
CA TYR A 565 12.42 7.61 47.18
C TYR A 565 12.80 9.07 47.04
N PRO A 566 12.99 9.55 45.80
CA PRO A 566 13.30 10.95 45.59
C PRO A 566 12.10 11.82 45.99
N THR A 567 12.39 12.93 46.65
CA THR A 567 11.39 13.91 47.06
C THR A 567 11.02 14.88 45.94
N THR A 568 11.70 14.78 44.80
CA THR A 568 11.53 15.61 43.60
C THR A 568 11.55 14.72 42.36
N LEU A 569 10.89 15.13 41.28
CA LEU A 569 10.96 14.41 40.00
C LEU A 569 12.39 14.40 39.49
N GLN A 570 12.91 13.21 39.19
CA GLN A 570 14.26 12.99 38.69
C GLN A 570 14.25 11.81 37.71
N THR A 571 15.17 11.82 36.76
CA THR A 571 15.48 10.72 35.85
C THR A 571 16.06 9.51 36.61
N LEU A 572 16.22 8.37 35.94
CA LEU A 572 16.73 7.14 36.56
C LEU A 572 18.17 7.27 37.09
N ASP A 573 18.99 8.13 36.48
CA ASP A 573 20.34 8.48 36.94
C ASP A 573 20.34 9.57 38.04
N GLY A 574 19.17 10.05 38.45
CA GLY A 574 19.00 11.03 39.52
C GLY A 574 19.13 12.49 39.09
N ALA A 575 19.28 12.78 37.79
CA ALA A 575 19.22 14.16 37.30
C ALA A 575 17.78 14.72 37.41
N PRO A 576 17.59 16.02 37.63
CA PRO A 576 16.25 16.63 37.60
C PRO A 576 15.64 16.47 36.20
N ILE A 577 14.35 16.11 36.11
CA ILE A 577 13.63 16.11 34.82
C ILE A 577 13.37 17.58 34.43
N PRO A 578 13.81 18.04 33.25
CA PRO A 578 13.47 19.38 32.75
C PRO A 578 11.96 19.59 32.71
N ALA A 579 11.50 20.83 32.96
CA ALA A 579 10.07 21.10 33.04
C ALA A 579 9.36 20.93 31.69
N GLU A 580 10.09 21.17 30.60
CA GLU A 580 9.70 20.94 29.22
C GLU A 580 9.49 19.45 28.87
N ASP A 581 10.14 18.54 29.60
CA ASP A 581 10.04 17.09 29.38
C ASP A 581 8.89 16.45 30.19
N LEU A 582 8.20 17.23 31.02
CA LEU A 582 7.05 16.76 31.78
C LEU A 582 5.79 16.79 30.91
N LEU A 583 5.35 15.60 30.48
CA LEU A 583 4.03 15.39 29.84
C LEU A 583 2.86 15.92 30.70
N PHE A 584 3.03 15.89 32.03
CA PHE A 584 2.06 16.42 33.00
C PHE A 584 2.78 17.36 33.98
N PRO A 585 2.96 18.64 33.62
CA PRO A 585 3.67 19.60 34.47
C PRO A 585 2.94 19.89 35.80
N PHE A 586 1.66 19.51 35.88
CA PHE A 586 0.87 19.51 37.10
C PHE A 586 0.40 18.08 37.38
N THR A 587 0.86 17.48 38.47
CA THR A 587 0.40 16.16 38.91
C THR A 587 -0.87 16.36 39.75
N PRO A 588 -2.08 16.09 39.24
CA PRO A 588 -3.25 16.05 40.11
C PRO A 588 -3.06 14.92 41.12
N THR A 589 -3.02 15.27 42.40
CA THR A 589 -2.90 14.32 43.49
C THR A 589 -4.29 13.80 43.83
N TYR A 590 -4.58 12.57 43.42
CA TYR A 590 -5.80 11.87 43.82
C TYR A 590 -5.49 10.94 44.99
N GLN A 591 -6.22 11.07 46.09
CA GLN A 591 -6.23 10.05 47.14
C GLN A 591 -7.11 8.89 46.66
N ILE A 592 -6.51 7.74 46.39
CA ILE A 592 -7.22 6.54 45.95
C ILE A 592 -7.44 5.64 47.17
N SER A 593 -8.67 5.12 47.33
CA SER A 593 -9.07 4.20 48.40
C SER A 593 -8.74 2.75 48.04
N ASP A 594 -8.39 1.94 49.04
CA ASP A 594 -7.80 0.58 48.99
C ASP A 594 -8.71 -0.55 48.43
N VAL A 595 -9.60 -0.30 47.47
CA VAL A 595 -10.52 -1.34 46.95
C VAL A 595 -10.53 -1.33 45.42
N GLY A 596 -9.79 -2.26 44.82
CA GLY A 596 -9.78 -2.50 43.38
C GLY A 596 -10.90 -3.45 42.93
N PHE A 597 -11.51 -3.16 41.78
CA PHE A 597 -12.51 -3.98 41.11
C PHE A 597 -11.84 -4.79 39.97
N VAL A 598 -12.39 -5.96 39.63
CA VAL A 598 -11.94 -6.80 38.51
C VAL A 598 -12.84 -6.53 37.31
N SER A 599 -12.25 -6.13 36.18
CA SER A 599 -12.93 -6.09 34.88
C SER A 599 -12.04 -6.69 33.80
N PHE A 600 -12.67 -7.34 32.83
CA PHE A 600 -12.12 -7.64 31.51
C PHE A 600 -12.56 -6.53 30.55
N TRP A 601 -11.74 -6.21 29.55
CA TRP A 601 -12.20 -5.47 28.38
C TRP A 601 -11.71 -6.18 27.12
N LEU A 602 -12.57 -6.25 26.13
CA LEU A 602 -12.23 -6.43 24.73
C LEU A 602 -12.73 -5.15 24.06
N SER A 603 -11.83 -4.35 23.51
CA SER A 603 -12.19 -3.15 22.77
C SER A 603 -11.98 -3.45 21.30
N VAL A 604 -13.07 -3.58 20.56
CA VAL A 604 -13.05 -3.46 19.10
C VAL A 604 -13.46 -2.03 18.82
N GLY A 605 -12.57 -1.27 18.21
CA GLY A 605 -12.82 0.12 17.85
C GLY A 605 -12.45 0.32 16.39
N ASP A 606 -13.43 0.76 15.61
CA ASP A 606 -13.19 1.32 14.29
C ASP A 606 -12.90 2.81 14.49
N SER A 607 -11.74 3.27 14.02
CA SER A 607 -11.43 4.70 14.00
C SER A 607 -11.03 5.14 12.60
N GLU A 608 -11.81 6.07 12.07
CA GLU A 608 -11.50 6.82 10.87
C GLU A 608 -10.79 8.11 11.30
N THR A 609 -9.55 8.30 10.86
CA THR A 609 -8.76 9.47 11.27
C THR A 609 -8.31 10.25 10.05
N ASN A 610 -8.78 11.50 9.95
CA ASN A 610 -8.29 12.46 8.96
C ASN A 610 -7.17 13.28 9.60
N ALA A 611 -5.93 13.09 9.17
CA ALA A 611 -4.79 13.87 9.63
C ALA A 611 -4.42 14.94 8.59
N VAL A 612 -4.25 16.19 9.03
CA VAL A 612 -3.76 17.28 8.19
C VAL A 612 -2.44 17.78 8.77
N ALA A 613 -1.35 17.63 8.01
CA ALA A 613 -0.04 18.17 8.37
C ALA A 613 0.22 19.46 7.57
N GLU A 614 0.51 20.55 8.29
CA GLU A 614 0.86 21.86 7.71
C GLU A 614 2.30 22.20 8.09
N THR A 615 3.22 22.17 7.11
CA THR A 615 4.61 22.61 7.32
C THR A 615 4.84 23.93 6.61
N THR A 616 5.18 24.97 7.37
CA THR A 616 5.53 26.30 6.84
C THR A 616 7.02 26.56 7.06
N THR A 617 7.77 26.71 5.98
CA THR A 617 9.21 27.07 6.02
C THR A 617 9.35 28.52 5.55
N ILE A 618 9.96 29.38 6.39
CA ILE A 618 10.17 30.83 6.14
C ILE A 618 11.62 31.09 5.74
#